data_AF-A0A8J7W145-F1
#
_entry.id   AF-A0A8J7W145-F1
#
_cell.length_a   1.000
_cell.length_b   1.000
_cell.length_c   1.000
_cell.angle_alpha   90.00
_cell.angle_beta   90.00
_cell.angle_gamma   90.00
#
_symmetry.space_group_name_H-M   'P 1'
#
loop_
_entity.id
_entity.type
_entity.pdbx_description
1 polymer ?
#
loop_
_entity_poly.entity_id
_entity_poly.type
_entity_poly.pdbx_seq_one_letter_code
_entity_poly.pdbx_strand_id
1 'polypeptide(L)'
;MGVKNNFSQAVSELMGLSRSTENSAENLKTPEQKPVEEETEMDLEGTEEQENDAEDHLISAESTLAEAEKILEAQEEKTEVKHDPPAATAANPNKEKILAMLAQQQQQQVQQSYPQQNLQSQQQAQTLQQAQQNLQPKQAPGKTTIARGTVIIGEIKAEGDVELLGSVKGKVSSQGDILVNGKVVGDLMGKDIELTACAVQGNIIASGMVSVDGDSVVIGDVKGENFCLDGKIKGNVIVEKEAKFQPKAILSGNVTTASIAMSQGAKIQGEVNIPLNEKENDLTFDVDITI
;
A
#
# COMPACT_ATOMS: atom_id res chain seq x y z
N MET A 1 -47.93 38.14 -26.24
CA MET A 1 -47.25 36.89 -26.67
C MET A 1 -45.75 37.17 -26.77
N GLY A 2 -44.85 36.23 -26.51
CA GLY A 2 -43.43 36.43 -26.89
C GLY A 2 -42.32 35.74 -26.08
N VAL A 3 -42.52 35.30 -24.84
CA VAL A 3 -41.39 34.77 -24.01
C VAL A 3 -41.35 33.24 -23.83
N LYS A 4 -42.40 32.50 -24.21
CA LYS A 4 -42.43 31.03 -24.07
C LYS A 4 -41.77 30.25 -25.22
N ASN A 5 -41.48 30.90 -26.36
CA ASN A 5 -40.97 30.20 -27.56
C ASN A 5 -39.43 30.05 -27.59
N ASN A 6 -38.67 30.91 -26.90
CA ASN A 6 -37.20 30.84 -26.92
C ASN A 6 -36.62 29.65 -26.14
N PHE A 7 -37.31 29.17 -25.09
CA PHE A 7 -36.76 28.11 -24.24
C PHE A 7 -36.75 26.75 -24.95
N SER A 8 -37.79 26.45 -25.74
CA SER A 8 -37.86 25.20 -26.50
C SER A 8 -36.83 25.13 -27.62
N GLN A 9 -36.48 26.26 -28.26
CA GLN A 9 -35.45 26.29 -29.31
C GLN A 9 -34.06 26.06 -28.73
N ALA A 10 -33.71 26.72 -27.62
CA ALA A 10 -32.42 26.55 -26.95
C ALA A 10 -32.18 25.10 -26.46
N VAL A 11 -33.21 24.40 -26.01
CA VAL A 11 -33.11 22.99 -25.59
C VAL A 11 -32.94 22.04 -26.78
N SER A 12 -33.58 22.31 -27.92
CA SER A 12 -33.41 21.50 -29.14
C SER A 12 -32.02 21.64 -29.78
N GLU A 13 -31.39 22.81 -29.68
CA GLU A 13 -30.00 23.00 -30.13
C GLU A 13 -28.98 22.28 -29.22
N LEU A 14 -29.23 22.25 -27.90
CA LEU A 14 -28.33 21.60 -26.94
C LEU A 14 -28.27 20.07 -27.07
N MET A 15 -29.32 19.43 -27.60
CA MET A 15 -29.36 17.97 -27.81
C MET A 15 -28.67 17.47 -29.09
N GLY A 16 -28.10 18.35 -29.92
CA GLY A 16 -27.16 17.95 -30.98
C GLY A 16 -27.70 17.01 -32.08
N LEU A 17 -29.02 16.92 -32.26
CA LEU A 17 -29.65 16.09 -33.29
C LEU A 17 -29.65 16.81 -34.65
N SER A 18 -28.47 16.83 -35.27
CA SER A 18 -28.24 17.32 -36.64
C SER A 18 -29.13 16.60 -37.65
N ARG A 19 -30.17 17.28 -38.11
CA ARG A 19 -31.13 16.75 -39.08
C ARG A 19 -30.63 16.98 -40.51
N SER A 20 -29.78 16.09 -41.00
CA SER A 20 -29.38 16.07 -42.41
C SER A 20 -30.55 15.62 -43.29
N THR A 21 -31.19 16.55 -43.99
CA THR A 21 -32.12 16.25 -45.08
C THR A 21 -31.40 16.27 -46.42
N GLU A 22 -31.54 15.19 -47.19
CA GLU A 22 -31.66 15.08 -48.66
C GLU A 22 -31.02 13.78 -49.17
N ASN A 23 -31.42 13.16 -50.29
CA ASN A 23 -32.75 13.00 -50.90
C ASN A 23 -32.58 11.94 -52.01
N SER A 24 -33.36 10.86 -52.02
CA SER A 24 -33.50 9.97 -53.19
C SER A 24 -34.72 9.07 -53.00
N ALA A 25 -35.58 9.05 -54.00
CA ALA A 25 -36.81 8.25 -53.99
C ALA A 25 -36.60 6.90 -54.69
N GLU A 26 -37.21 5.83 -54.17
CA GLU A 26 -37.94 4.85 -54.99
C GLU A 26 -38.81 3.88 -54.14
N ASN A 27 -40.13 4.10 -54.19
CA ASN A 27 -41.16 3.12 -54.57
C ASN A 27 -41.07 1.64 -54.07
N LEU A 28 -41.94 1.23 -53.10
CA LEU A 28 -42.94 0.13 -53.24
C LEU A 28 -43.71 -0.22 -51.92
N LYS A 29 -45.04 -0.39 -52.05
CA LYS A 29 -45.97 -1.30 -51.32
C LYS A 29 -46.17 -1.24 -49.77
N THR A 30 -47.44 -1.05 -49.40
CA THR A 30 -48.16 -1.53 -48.19
C THR A 30 -48.82 -2.93 -48.47
N PRO A 31 -49.57 -3.58 -47.55
CA PRO A 31 -49.54 -3.62 -46.06
C PRO A 31 -49.68 -5.06 -45.46
N GLU A 32 -49.32 -5.27 -44.18
CA GLU A 32 -49.81 -6.37 -43.31
C GLU A 32 -49.58 -5.95 -41.84
N GLN A 33 -50.60 -5.56 -41.07
CA GLN A 33 -51.56 -6.33 -40.25
C GLN A 33 -51.08 -6.72 -38.82
N LYS A 34 -51.98 -6.44 -37.87
CA LYS A 34 -51.96 -6.53 -36.37
C LYS A 34 -52.21 -7.98 -35.87
N PRO A 35 -52.40 -8.31 -34.56
CA PRO A 35 -52.33 -7.54 -33.29
C PRO A 35 -51.45 -8.25 -32.20
N VAL A 36 -51.84 -8.20 -30.91
CA VAL A 36 -51.22 -8.74 -29.67
C VAL A 36 -50.39 -7.71 -28.84
N GLU A 37 -50.66 -7.40 -27.55
CA GLU A 37 -51.94 -7.14 -26.82
C GLU A 37 -51.69 -6.38 -25.46
N GLU A 38 -52.62 -6.48 -24.49
CA GLU A 38 -52.85 -5.77 -23.20
C GLU A 38 -51.97 -6.20 -21.98
N GLU A 39 -51.56 -5.24 -21.13
CA GLU A 39 -51.91 -5.05 -19.68
C GLU A 39 -51.12 -5.92 -18.67
N THR A 40 -50.88 -5.54 -17.40
CA THR A 40 -51.54 -4.55 -16.50
C THR A 40 -50.53 -3.96 -15.49
N GLU A 41 -50.81 -2.75 -14.97
CA GLU A 41 -50.15 -2.18 -13.77
C GLU A 41 -50.91 -2.61 -12.49
N MET A 42 -50.24 -2.73 -11.33
CA MET A 42 -50.89 -2.73 -10.01
C MET A 42 -50.04 -2.08 -8.91
N ASP A 43 -50.75 -1.36 -8.05
CA ASP A 43 -50.36 -0.34 -7.07
C ASP A 43 -49.52 -0.75 -5.84
N LEU A 44 -49.13 0.29 -5.09
CA LEU A 44 -48.35 0.26 -3.84
C LEU A 44 -49.10 0.98 -2.69
N GLU A 45 -49.51 0.22 -1.68
CA GLU A 45 -49.86 0.65 -0.30
C GLU A 45 -49.39 -0.48 0.66
N GLY A 46 -49.03 -0.30 1.93
CA GLY A 46 -48.98 0.89 2.79
C GLY A 46 -49.61 0.65 4.17
N THR A 47 -48.82 0.26 5.18
CA THR A 47 -48.99 0.30 6.69
C THR A 47 -47.94 -0.65 7.30
N GLU A 48 -47.06 -0.30 8.25
CA GLU A 48 -47.28 0.10 9.68
C GLU A 48 -47.89 -1.04 10.51
N GLU A 49 -47.47 -1.39 11.74
CA GLU A 49 -46.37 -1.01 12.64
C GLU A 49 -46.28 -2.08 13.76
N GLN A 50 -45.13 -2.31 14.41
CA GLN A 50 -45.12 -2.64 15.85
C GLN A 50 -43.75 -2.46 16.51
N GLU A 51 -43.74 -1.70 17.61
CA GLU A 51 -42.61 -1.41 18.48
C GLU A 51 -42.41 -2.52 19.54
N ASN A 52 -41.21 -2.57 20.14
CA ASN A 52 -41.11 -2.51 21.60
C ASN A 52 -39.68 -2.22 22.08
N ASP A 53 -39.61 -1.16 22.89
CA ASP A 53 -38.74 -0.90 24.03
C ASP A 53 -37.21 -0.78 23.89
N ALA A 54 -36.73 0.30 24.49
CA ALA A 54 -35.34 0.68 24.66
C ALA A 54 -34.82 0.27 26.04
N GLU A 55 -33.49 0.29 26.20
CA GLU A 55 -32.93 0.82 27.44
C GLU A 55 -31.63 1.61 27.16
N ASP A 56 -31.35 2.56 28.06
CA ASP A 56 -30.43 3.68 27.89
C ASP A 56 -29.01 3.34 28.37
N HIS A 57 -27.98 3.89 27.70
CA HIS A 57 -26.97 4.71 28.41
C HIS A 57 -25.92 5.35 27.48
N LEU A 58 -25.67 6.64 27.75
CA LEU A 58 -24.70 7.48 27.06
C LEU A 58 -23.34 7.59 27.80
N ILE A 59 -22.27 7.64 26.98
CA ILE A 59 -21.07 8.51 27.10
C ILE A 59 -19.87 8.11 28.01
N SER A 60 -18.69 8.34 27.41
CA SER A 60 -17.35 8.69 27.96
C SER A 60 -16.34 7.61 28.39
N ALA A 61 -15.36 7.41 27.49
CA ALA A 61 -13.95 7.81 27.62
C ALA A 61 -13.01 7.20 28.70
N GLU A 62 -11.87 6.72 28.15
CA GLU A 62 -10.50 6.72 28.67
C GLU A 62 -10.04 5.78 29.80
N SER A 63 -8.90 5.12 29.50
CA SER A 63 -7.98 4.39 30.39
C SER A 63 -8.55 3.08 30.99
N THR A 64 -7.76 2.03 31.28
CA THR A 64 -6.31 1.94 31.54
C THR A 64 -5.66 0.68 30.93
N LEU A 65 -4.35 0.74 30.68
CA LEU A 65 -3.51 -0.45 30.40
C LEU A 65 -3.27 -1.28 31.68
N ALA A 66 -3.23 -2.61 31.58
CA ALA A 66 -2.52 -3.52 32.50
C ALA A 66 -2.37 -4.95 31.93
N GLU A 67 -1.48 -5.74 32.55
CA GLU A 67 -1.19 -7.18 32.33
C GLU A 67 -0.41 -7.56 31.04
N ALA A 68 0.59 -8.46 31.06
CA ALA A 68 1.37 -9.14 32.12
C ALA A 68 2.59 -9.87 31.47
N GLU A 69 3.75 -10.18 32.08
CA GLU A 69 4.43 -9.74 33.32
C GLU A 69 5.97 -9.98 33.17
N LYS A 70 6.79 -9.38 34.05
CA LYS A 70 8.03 -9.94 34.66
C LYS A 70 9.33 -10.20 33.86
N ILE A 71 10.44 -9.62 34.34
CA ILE A 71 11.59 -10.30 35.00
C ILE A 71 12.44 -9.24 35.73
N LEU A 72 12.74 -9.43 37.01
CA LEU A 72 13.71 -8.64 37.79
C LEU A 72 14.17 -9.43 39.02
N GLU A 73 15.49 -9.49 39.24
CA GLU A 73 16.22 -9.74 40.51
C GLU A 73 17.72 -9.48 40.18
N ALA A 74 18.61 -8.99 41.04
CA ALA A 74 18.53 -8.30 42.34
C ALA A 74 19.89 -7.63 42.62
N GLN A 75 19.97 -6.64 43.51
CA GLN A 75 21.08 -6.44 44.49
C GLN A 75 20.86 -5.24 45.43
N GLU A 76 21.46 -5.30 46.62
CA GLU A 76 21.08 -4.54 47.81
C GLU A 76 22.06 -3.38 48.19
N GLU A 77 21.66 -2.60 49.21
CA GLU A 77 22.45 -1.66 50.03
C GLU A 77 23.83 -2.23 50.52
N LYS A 78 24.82 -1.49 51.07
CA LYS A 78 25.00 -0.17 51.75
C LYS A 78 26.53 0.13 51.72
N THR A 79 27.17 1.22 52.17
CA THR A 79 26.93 2.16 53.30
C THR A 79 27.77 3.45 53.12
N GLU A 80 27.42 4.47 53.90
CA GLU A 80 27.97 5.83 54.01
C GLU A 80 29.28 5.94 54.86
N VAL A 81 30.01 7.08 54.79
CA VAL A 81 30.44 7.94 55.95
C VAL A 81 31.25 9.18 55.45
N LYS A 82 31.00 10.36 56.05
CA LYS A 82 31.62 11.69 55.79
C LYS A 82 32.77 12.05 56.74
N HIS A 83 33.71 12.94 56.32
CA HIS A 83 33.93 14.27 56.94
C HIS A 83 35.02 15.15 56.24
N ASP A 84 34.84 16.48 56.34
CA ASP A 84 35.78 17.56 55.96
C ASP A 84 36.77 17.95 57.12
N PRO A 85 37.40 19.15 57.19
CA PRO A 85 38.74 19.54 56.69
C PRO A 85 39.66 20.02 57.87
N PRO A 86 40.63 20.98 57.82
CA PRO A 86 41.33 21.70 56.72
C PRO A 86 42.88 21.92 56.88
N ALA A 87 43.48 22.61 55.89
CA ALA A 87 44.61 23.57 55.99
C ALA A 87 46.08 23.12 56.23
N ALA A 88 47.00 24.00 55.79
CA ALA A 88 48.45 23.81 55.66
C ALA A 88 49.28 24.14 56.92
N THR A 89 50.60 23.88 56.91
CA THR A 89 51.73 24.88 57.02
C THR A 89 53.12 24.20 57.16
N ALA A 90 54.18 24.94 56.83
CA ALA A 90 55.59 24.82 57.27
C ALA A 90 56.60 24.03 56.39
N ALA A 91 57.87 24.47 56.47
CA ALA A 91 58.93 24.19 55.51
C ALA A 91 60.23 23.69 56.17
N ASN A 92 61.13 23.08 55.38
CA ASN A 92 62.51 22.77 55.79
C ASN A 92 63.50 23.00 54.61
N PRO A 93 64.70 23.58 54.81
CA PRO A 93 65.50 24.12 53.71
C PRO A 93 66.64 23.18 53.27
N ASN A 94 66.62 22.74 52.00
CA ASN A 94 67.81 22.21 51.28
C ASN A 94 67.59 22.26 49.75
N LYS A 95 67.04 23.38 49.27
CA LYS A 95 66.37 23.50 47.97
C LYS A 95 67.30 23.50 46.73
N GLU A 96 68.59 23.81 46.87
CA GLU A 96 69.39 24.27 45.71
C GLU A 96 70.41 23.27 45.16
N LYS A 97 70.95 22.33 45.96
CA LYS A 97 71.94 21.34 45.46
C LYS A 97 71.32 20.10 44.82
N ILE A 98 70.20 19.63 45.34
CA ILE A 98 69.48 18.47 44.78
C ILE A 98 68.88 18.83 43.41
N LEU A 99 68.36 20.06 43.27
CA LEU A 99 67.71 20.56 42.07
C LEU A 99 68.69 20.70 40.88
N ALA A 100 69.92 21.17 41.12
CA ALA A 100 70.94 21.32 40.08
C ALA A 100 71.42 19.97 39.50
N MET A 101 71.54 18.94 40.35
CA MET A 101 72.00 17.61 39.94
C MET A 101 70.91 16.83 39.18
N LEU A 102 69.65 16.96 39.59
CA LEU A 102 68.50 16.44 38.84
C LEU A 102 68.28 17.16 37.51
N ALA A 103 68.51 18.47 37.44
CA ALA A 103 68.43 19.23 36.18
C ALA A 103 69.45 18.76 35.13
N GLN A 104 70.69 18.45 35.52
CA GLN A 104 71.68 17.86 34.61
C GLN A 104 71.31 16.43 34.18
N GLN A 105 70.77 15.62 35.10
CA GLN A 105 70.37 14.24 34.79
C GLN A 105 69.13 14.15 33.87
N GLN A 106 68.26 15.16 33.88
CA GLN A 106 67.13 15.25 32.94
C GLN A 106 67.56 15.73 31.54
N GLN A 107 68.56 16.61 31.43
CA GLN A 107 69.01 17.11 30.12
C GLN A 107 69.67 16.04 29.22
N GLN A 108 70.21 14.95 29.78
CA GLN A 108 70.80 13.86 28.99
C GLN A 108 69.78 12.81 28.51
N GLN A 109 68.54 12.79 29.02
CA GLN A 109 67.52 11.83 28.60
C GLN A 109 66.62 12.33 27.45
N VAL A 110 66.64 13.64 27.15
CA VAL A 110 65.81 14.25 26.10
C VAL A 110 66.39 14.16 24.66
N GLN A 111 67.55 13.52 24.46
CA GLN A 111 68.18 13.38 23.13
C GLN A 111 68.07 11.99 22.49
N GLN A 112 67.34 11.05 23.11
CA GLN A 112 67.01 9.74 22.49
C GLN A 112 65.51 9.38 22.60
N SER A 113 64.64 10.20 22.01
CA SER A 113 63.38 9.71 21.44
C SER A 113 62.94 10.57 20.26
N TYR A 114 62.87 9.97 19.08
CA TYR A 114 62.28 10.60 17.90
C TYR A 114 60.75 10.60 18.03
N PRO A 115 60.04 11.58 17.45
CA PRO A 115 58.59 11.73 17.62
C PRO A 115 57.79 10.71 16.79
N GLN A 116 57.71 9.45 17.24
CA GLN A 116 56.85 8.43 16.61
C GLN A 116 55.45 8.29 17.24
N GLN A 117 55.24 8.78 18.47
CA GLN A 117 53.96 8.66 19.20
C GLN A 117 52.78 9.40 18.52
N ASN A 118 53.06 10.38 17.66
CA ASN A 118 52.06 11.32 17.13
C ASN A 118 51.43 10.90 15.78
N LEU A 119 51.96 9.87 15.10
CA LEU A 119 51.40 9.37 13.85
C LEU A 119 50.36 8.26 14.06
N GLN A 120 50.61 7.30 14.97
CA GLN A 120 49.64 6.23 15.26
C GLN A 120 48.38 6.76 15.95
N SER A 121 48.52 7.76 16.82
CA SER A 121 47.38 8.43 17.47
C SER A 121 46.52 9.22 16.49
N GLN A 122 47.12 9.93 15.53
CA GLN A 122 46.37 10.58 14.43
C GLN A 122 45.68 9.58 13.51
N GLN A 123 46.35 8.48 13.14
CA GLN A 123 45.74 7.45 12.30
C GLN A 123 44.53 6.81 12.99
N GLN A 124 44.64 6.44 14.27
CA GLN A 124 43.52 5.89 15.04
C GLN A 124 42.35 6.88 15.19
N ALA A 125 42.64 8.18 15.41
CA ALA A 125 41.61 9.22 15.46
C ALA A 125 40.88 9.39 14.11
N GLN A 126 41.60 9.33 12.98
CA GLN A 126 41.01 9.41 11.64
C GLN A 126 40.12 8.19 11.33
N THR A 127 40.54 6.98 11.69
CA THR A 127 39.72 5.77 11.50
C THR A 127 38.42 5.82 12.32
N LEU A 128 38.47 6.35 13.54
CA LEU A 128 37.27 6.52 14.39
C LEU A 128 36.33 7.61 13.86
N GLN A 129 36.85 8.73 13.35
CA GLN A 129 36.02 9.76 12.70
C GLN A 129 35.35 9.24 11.43
N GLN A 130 36.05 8.45 10.61
CA GLN A 130 35.47 7.84 9.40
C GLN A 130 34.41 6.79 9.74
N ALA A 131 34.60 6.00 10.81
CA ALA A 131 33.59 5.05 11.29
C ALA A 131 32.30 5.74 11.79
N GLN A 132 32.40 6.95 12.36
CA GLN A 132 31.25 7.73 12.82
C GLN A 132 30.51 8.47 11.70
N GLN A 133 31.12 8.69 10.54
CA GLN A 133 30.49 9.43 9.43
C GLN A 133 29.47 8.62 8.61
N ASN A 134 29.43 7.29 8.77
CA ASN A 134 28.53 6.42 7.98
C ASN A 134 27.31 5.90 8.76
N LEU A 135 27.01 6.49 9.92
CA LEU A 135 25.77 6.25 10.68
C LEU A 135 24.65 7.22 10.26
N GLN A 136 24.42 7.36 8.96
CA GLN A 136 23.15 7.89 8.50
C GLN A 136 22.07 6.83 8.78
N PRO A 137 21.03 7.13 9.57
CA PRO A 137 19.86 6.26 9.58
C PRO A 137 19.31 6.27 8.16
N LYS A 138 19.43 5.14 7.45
CA LYS A 138 18.73 4.91 6.19
C LYS A 138 17.25 5.06 6.50
N GLN A 139 16.68 6.22 6.20
CA GLN A 139 15.29 6.51 6.51
C GLN A 139 14.46 5.43 5.81
N ALA A 140 13.68 4.68 6.59
CA ALA A 140 12.75 3.73 6.01
C ALA A 140 11.80 4.52 5.10
N PRO A 141 11.54 4.05 3.88
CA PRO A 141 10.72 4.81 2.94
C PRO A 141 9.32 5.01 3.54
N GLY A 142 8.88 6.27 3.61
CA GLY A 142 7.67 6.65 4.33
C GLY A 142 6.39 6.37 3.54
N LYS A 143 5.28 6.17 4.27
CA LYS A 143 3.94 6.08 3.70
C LYS A 143 3.50 7.42 3.12
N THR A 144 3.09 7.43 1.85
CA THR A 144 2.50 8.57 1.15
C THR A 144 0.98 8.43 1.14
N THR A 145 0.25 9.39 1.71
CA THR A 145 -1.23 9.38 1.72
C THR A 145 -1.80 10.51 0.87
N ILE A 146 -2.67 10.17 -0.09
CA ILE A 146 -3.40 11.09 -0.97
C ILE A 146 -4.83 11.21 -0.43
N ALA A 147 -5.13 12.32 0.25
CA ALA A 147 -6.40 12.52 0.94
C ALA A 147 -7.61 12.59 -0.01
N ARG A 148 -8.81 12.27 0.52
CA ARG A 148 -10.09 12.40 -0.20
C ARG A 148 -10.28 13.83 -0.73
N GLY A 149 -10.89 13.96 -1.90
CA GLY A 149 -11.06 15.25 -2.59
C GLY A 149 -9.83 15.74 -3.37
N THR A 150 -8.65 15.13 -3.18
CA THR A 150 -7.47 15.41 -4.01
C THR A 150 -7.63 14.76 -5.38
N VAL A 151 -7.34 15.50 -6.45
CA VAL A 151 -7.24 14.98 -7.82
C VAL A 151 -5.82 15.20 -8.32
N ILE A 152 -5.12 14.12 -8.65
CA ILE A 152 -3.77 14.16 -9.25
C ILE A 152 -3.88 13.82 -10.72
N ILE A 153 -3.23 14.60 -11.58
CA ILE A 153 -3.14 14.37 -13.02
C ILE A 153 -1.65 14.32 -13.40
N GLY A 154 -1.13 13.16 -13.78
CA GLY A 154 0.29 12.95 -14.03
C GLY A 154 0.78 11.56 -13.62
N GLU A 155 2.09 11.43 -13.39
CA GLU A 155 2.72 10.20 -12.89
C GLU A 155 3.08 10.36 -11.41
N ILE A 156 2.82 9.33 -10.61
CA ILE A 156 3.22 9.23 -9.19
C ILE A 156 4.33 8.17 -9.10
N LYS A 157 5.45 8.52 -8.47
CA LYS A 157 6.56 7.61 -8.16
C LYS A 157 6.88 7.71 -6.67
N ALA A 158 6.77 6.59 -5.96
CA ALA A 158 7.07 6.49 -4.54
C ALA A 158 8.10 5.38 -4.27
N GLU A 159 8.94 5.57 -3.25
CA GLU A 159 9.89 4.56 -2.77
C GLU A 159 9.31 3.71 -1.62
N GLY A 160 8.17 4.14 -1.05
CA GLY A 160 7.47 3.47 0.04
C GLY A 160 5.96 3.42 -0.20
N ASP A 161 5.23 2.96 0.79
CA ASP A 161 3.81 2.62 0.65
C ASP A 161 2.94 3.80 0.22
N VAL A 162 1.90 3.54 -0.58
CA VAL A 162 0.99 4.57 -1.11
C VAL A 162 -0.44 4.25 -0.73
N GLU A 163 -1.10 5.21 -0.07
CA GLU A 163 -2.52 5.14 0.28
C GLU A 163 -3.29 6.21 -0.50
N LEU A 164 -4.19 5.77 -1.38
CA LEU A 164 -4.88 6.61 -2.35
C LEU A 164 -6.38 6.68 -2.00
N LEU A 165 -6.77 7.73 -1.26
CA LEU A 165 -8.16 7.99 -0.88
C LEU A 165 -8.89 8.95 -1.83
N GLY A 166 -8.14 9.61 -2.73
CA GLY A 166 -8.60 10.62 -3.68
C GLY A 166 -8.93 10.07 -5.08
N SER A 167 -8.55 10.83 -6.11
CA SER A 167 -8.62 10.39 -7.51
C SER A 167 -7.31 10.66 -8.24
N VAL A 168 -6.86 9.71 -9.07
CA VAL A 168 -5.63 9.82 -9.84
C VAL A 168 -5.91 9.52 -11.31
N LYS A 169 -5.43 10.40 -12.20
CA LYS A 169 -5.44 10.21 -13.65
C LYS A 169 -4.00 10.18 -14.17
N GLY A 170 -3.55 8.99 -14.49
CA GLY A 170 -2.21 8.66 -14.92
C GLY A 170 -1.60 7.54 -14.08
N LYS A 171 -0.31 7.28 -14.29
CA LYS A 171 0.39 6.10 -13.79
C LYS A 171 0.80 6.26 -12.32
N VAL A 172 0.62 5.21 -11.52
CA VAL A 172 1.12 5.13 -10.14
C VAL A 172 2.15 4.01 -10.04
N SER A 173 3.34 4.33 -9.54
CA SER A 173 4.43 3.37 -9.33
C SER A 173 4.95 3.49 -7.90
N SER A 174 4.95 2.39 -7.16
CA SER A 174 5.64 2.28 -5.87
C SER A 174 6.61 1.10 -5.84
N GLN A 175 7.63 1.17 -4.97
CA GLN A 175 8.43 0.01 -4.57
C GLN A 175 7.83 -0.73 -3.35
N GLY A 176 6.94 -0.07 -2.60
CA GLY A 176 6.20 -0.64 -1.48
C GLY A 176 4.77 -1.03 -1.87
N ASP A 177 3.91 -1.06 -0.87
CA ASP A 177 2.54 -1.58 -0.99
C ASP A 177 1.57 -0.44 -1.34
N ILE A 178 0.55 -0.73 -2.15
CA ILE A 178 -0.40 0.28 -2.66
C ILE A 178 -1.83 -0.06 -2.21
N LEU A 179 -2.39 0.76 -1.33
CA LEU A 179 -3.79 0.72 -0.94
C LEU A 179 -4.60 1.77 -1.72
N VAL A 180 -5.63 1.33 -2.45
CA VAL A 180 -6.50 2.21 -3.25
C VAL A 180 -7.92 2.18 -2.69
N ASN A 181 -8.43 3.36 -2.33
CA ASN A 181 -9.79 3.61 -1.85
C ASN A 181 -10.37 4.88 -2.51
N GLY A 182 -10.51 4.83 -3.83
CA GLY A 182 -10.86 5.99 -4.64
C GLY A 182 -11.11 5.66 -6.11
N LYS A 183 -10.69 6.55 -7.01
CA LYS A 183 -10.78 6.34 -8.47
C LYS A 183 -9.42 6.48 -9.13
N VAL A 184 -9.00 5.47 -9.89
CA VAL A 184 -7.74 5.49 -10.64
C VAL A 184 -8.04 5.28 -12.12
N VAL A 185 -7.50 6.15 -12.97
CA VAL A 185 -7.53 6.01 -14.43
C VAL A 185 -6.09 6.07 -14.95
N GLY A 186 -5.48 4.90 -15.09
CA GLY A 186 -4.07 4.71 -15.42
C GLY A 186 -3.50 3.41 -14.81
N ASP A 187 -2.28 3.06 -15.17
CA ASP A 187 -1.65 1.81 -14.72
C ASP A 187 -1.15 1.91 -13.27
N LEU A 188 -1.32 0.82 -12.52
CA LEU A 188 -0.82 0.63 -11.15
C LEU A 188 0.36 -0.34 -11.15
N MET A 189 1.49 0.06 -10.55
CA MET A 189 2.68 -0.78 -10.38
C MET A 189 3.16 -0.72 -8.93
N GLY A 190 3.21 -1.85 -8.24
CA GLY A 190 3.57 -1.92 -6.81
C GLY A 190 4.10 -3.29 -6.42
N LYS A 191 4.48 -3.45 -5.14
CA LYS A 191 4.84 -4.76 -4.59
C LYS A 191 3.57 -5.58 -4.36
N ASP A 192 2.79 -5.19 -3.35
CA ASP A 192 1.44 -5.69 -3.09
C ASP A 192 0.42 -4.58 -3.39
N ILE A 193 -0.75 -4.92 -3.95
CA ILE A 193 -1.78 -3.96 -4.35
C ILE A 193 -3.12 -4.38 -3.75
N GLU A 194 -3.70 -3.53 -2.90
CA GLU A 194 -4.99 -3.74 -2.26
C GLU A 194 -6.01 -2.70 -2.73
N LEU A 195 -7.12 -3.19 -3.28
CA LEU A 195 -8.20 -2.39 -3.83
C LEU A 195 -9.44 -2.50 -2.93
N THR A 196 -9.68 -1.50 -2.07
CA THR A 196 -10.82 -1.47 -1.13
C THR A 196 -11.84 -0.44 -1.57
N ALA A 197 -13.09 -0.84 -1.83
CA ALA A 197 -14.19 0.04 -2.26
C ALA A 197 -13.80 1.10 -3.32
N CYS A 198 -13.13 0.68 -4.40
CA CYS A 198 -12.54 1.58 -5.40
C CYS A 198 -12.88 1.23 -6.86
N ALA A 199 -12.65 2.17 -7.77
CA ALA A 199 -12.78 1.94 -9.21
C ALA A 199 -11.43 2.18 -9.92
N VAL A 200 -10.89 1.16 -10.57
CA VAL A 200 -9.63 1.21 -11.32
C VAL A 200 -9.89 0.95 -12.80
N GLN A 201 -9.43 1.85 -13.66
CA GLN A 201 -9.42 1.67 -15.12
C GLN A 201 -7.98 1.82 -15.63
N GLY A 202 -7.36 0.70 -16.01
CA GLY A 202 -5.94 0.61 -16.35
C GLY A 202 -5.37 -0.75 -15.95
N ASN A 203 -4.12 -1.01 -16.29
CA ASN A 203 -3.49 -2.30 -16.01
C ASN A 203 -2.91 -2.32 -14.60
N ILE A 204 -3.00 -3.45 -13.92
CA ILE A 204 -2.47 -3.64 -12.57
C ILE A 204 -1.31 -4.63 -12.65
N ILE A 205 -0.14 -4.23 -12.18
CA ILE A 205 1.06 -5.07 -12.14
C ILE A 205 1.63 -5.05 -10.72
N ALA A 206 1.36 -6.10 -9.96
CA ALA A 206 2.02 -6.37 -8.69
C ALA A 206 3.21 -7.31 -8.89
N SER A 207 4.24 -7.20 -8.05
CA SER A 207 5.28 -8.23 -7.95
C SER A 207 4.97 -9.31 -6.92
N GLY A 208 3.94 -9.11 -6.09
CA GLY A 208 3.46 -10.06 -5.08
C GLY A 208 1.97 -10.31 -5.22
N MET A 209 1.20 -9.86 -4.24
CA MET A 209 -0.24 -10.09 -4.11
C MET A 209 -1.07 -8.94 -4.67
N VAL A 210 -2.14 -9.28 -5.39
CA VAL A 210 -3.25 -8.36 -5.71
C VAL A 210 -4.49 -8.82 -4.95
N SER A 211 -5.07 -7.93 -4.15
CA SER A 211 -6.33 -8.15 -3.42
C SER A 211 -7.38 -7.16 -3.92
N VAL A 212 -8.55 -7.67 -4.31
CA VAL A 212 -9.67 -6.88 -4.84
C VAL A 212 -10.93 -7.15 -4.02
N ASP A 213 -11.26 -6.22 -3.14
CA ASP A 213 -12.42 -6.25 -2.24
C ASP A 213 -13.77 -6.27 -2.99
N GLY A 214 -14.83 -6.72 -2.32
CA GLY A 214 -16.17 -6.92 -2.87
C GLY A 214 -16.80 -5.66 -3.48
N ASP A 215 -16.50 -4.49 -2.92
CA ASP A 215 -17.00 -3.20 -3.41
C ASP A 215 -16.09 -2.55 -4.46
N SER A 216 -15.02 -3.23 -4.90
CA SER A 216 -14.09 -2.74 -5.93
C SER A 216 -14.44 -3.24 -7.34
N VAL A 217 -14.17 -2.37 -8.34
CA VAL A 217 -14.35 -2.66 -9.76
C VAL A 217 -13.08 -2.34 -10.54
N VAL A 218 -12.57 -3.33 -11.29
CA VAL A 218 -11.38 -3.20 -12.15
C VAL A 218 -11.77 -3.37 -13.62
N ILE A 219 -11.29 -2.45 -14.47
CA ILE A 219 -11.42 -2.52 -15.92
C ILE A 219 -10.01 -2.40 -16.54
N GLY A 220 -9.44 -3.53 -16.93
CA GLY A 220 -8.07 -3.67 -17.40
C GLY A 220 -7.47 -5.02 -17.03
N ASP A 221 -6.27 -5.30 -17.55
CA ASP A 221 -5.59 -6.57 -17.28
C ASP A 221 -4.84 -6.52 -15.93
N VAL A 222 -4.78 -7.66 -15.23
CA VAL A 222 -4.11 -7.80 -13.93
C VAL A 222 -3.00 -8.84 -14.02
N LYS A 223 -1.81 -8.47 -13.53
CA LYS A 223 -0.66 -9.36 -13.34
C LYS A 223 -0.18 -9.35 -11.88
N GLY A 224 0.10 -10.52 -11.32
CA GLY A 224 0.72 -10.69 -10.00
C GLY A 224 1.26 -12.10 -9.77
N GLU A 225 1.92 -12.35 -8.63
CA GLU A 225 2.24 -13.71 -8.19
C GLU A 225 1.02 -14.40 -7.57
N ASN A 226 0.32 -13.69 -6.69
CA ASN A 226 -0.86 -14.17 -5.98
C ASN A 226 -2.03 -13.21 -6.22
N PHE A 227 -3.24 -13.75 -6.28
CA PHE A 227 -4.43 -12.97 -6.59
C PHE A 227 -5.60 -13.40 -5.71
N CYS A 228 -6.33 -12.42 -5.16
CA CYS A 228 -7.56 -12.63 -4.39
C CYS A 228 -8.63 -11.67 -4.91
N LEU A 229 -9.77 -12.21 -5.34
CA LEU A 229 -10.90 -11.43 -5.84
C LEU A 229 -12.17 -11.73 -5.04
N ASP A 230 -12.76 -10.72 -4.42
CA ASP A 230 -14.18 -10.68 -4.03
C ASP A 230 -14.97 -9.67 -4.89
N GLY A 231 -14.31 -8.68 -5.49
CA GLY A 231 -14.95 -7.67 -6.35
C GLY A 231 -15.25 -8.10 -7.79
N LYS A 232 -15.30 -7.11 -8.68
CA LYS A 232 -15.65 -7.29 -10.11
C LYS A 232 -14.48 -6.91 -11.02
N ILE A 233 -14.09 -7.78 -11.94
CA ILE A 233 -13.04 -7.50 -12.94
C ILE A 233 -13.57 -7.71 -14.36
N LYS A 234 -13.24 -6.78 -15.25
CA LYS A 234 -13.37 -6.93 -16.70
C LYS A 234 -12.00 -6.74 -17.36
N GLY A 235 -11.41 -7.85 -17.80
CA GLY A 235 -10.04 -7.93 -18.30
C GLY A 235 -9.43 -9.30 -18.01
N ASN A 236 -8.22 -9.54 -18.49
CA ASN A 236 -7.52 -10.81 -18.31
C ASN A 236 -6.69 -10.79 -17.02
N VAL A 237 -6.55 -11.95 -16.39
CA VAL A 237 -5.84 -12.11 -15.11
C VAL A 237 -4.74 -13.16 -15.29
N ILE A 238 -3.49 -12.75 -15.09
CA ILE A 238 -2.29 -13.59 -15.25
C ILE A 238 -1.58 -13.68 -13.90
N VAL A 239 -1.59 -14.85 -13.29
CA VAL A 239 -1.20 -15.05 -11.88
C VAL A 239 -0.22 -16.19 -11.74
N GLU A 240 1.01 -15.91 -11.32
CA GLU A 240 2.11 -16.87 -11.42
C GLU A 240 2.01 -18.07 -10.46
N LYS A 241 1.31 -17.94 -9.31
CA LYS A 241 1.19 -18.99 -8.28
C LYS A 241 -0.24 -19.44 -8.03
N GLU A 242 -1.08 -18.57 -7.47
CA GLU A 242 -2.41 -18.96 -6.98
C GLU A 242 -3.43 -17.82 -7.13
N ALA A 243 -4.56 -18.12 -7.79
CA ALA A 243 -5.71 -17.23 -7.91
C ALA A 243 -6.89 -17.72 -7.05
N LYS A 244 -7.28 -16.91 -6.06
CA LYS A 244 -8.39 -17.14 -5.15
C LYS A 244 -9.61 -16.30 -5.55
N PHE A 245 -10.75 -16.95 -5.73
CA PHE A 245 -12.04 -16.33 -6.02
C PHE A 245 -12.98 -16.52 -4.82
N GLN A 246 -13.36 -15.41 -4.19
CA GLN A 246 -14.25 -15.31 -3.03
C GLN A 246 -15.73 -15.29 -3.48
N PRO A 247 -16.70 -15.45 -2.55
CA PRO A 247 -18.11 -15.62 -2.90
C PRO A 247 -18.76 -14.52 -3.76
N LYS A 248 -18.29 -13.25 -3.69
CA LYS A 248 -18.84 -12.16 -4.51
C LYS A 248 -18.11 -11.95 -5.85
N ALA A 249 -17.03 -12.71 -6.10
CA ALA A 249 -16.17 -12.53 -7.25
C ALA A 249 -16.93 -12.63 -8.59
N ILE A 250 -16.80 -11.62 -9.45
CA ILE A 250 -17.28 -11.66 -10.83
C ILE A 250 -16.16 -11.28 -11.77
N LEU A 251 -15.70 -12.21 -12.59
CA LEU A 251 -14.67 -11.97 -13.60
C LEU A 251 -15.21 -12.18 -15.02
N SER A 252 -14.98 -11.20 -15.89
CA SER A 252 -15.29 -11.25 -17.33
C SER A 252 -14.00 -11.05 -18.13
N GLY A 253 -13.44 -12.17 -18.60
CA GLY A 253 -12.13 -12.25 -19.25
C GLY A 253 -11.44 -13.58 -18.97
N ASN A 254 -10.23 -13.75 -19.48
CA ASN A 254 -9.50 -15.02 -19.34
C ASN A 254 -8.62 -15.02 -18.09
N VAL A 255 -8.46 -16.18 -17.45
CA VAL A 255 -7.59 -16.38 -16.30
C VAL A 255 -6.48 -17.38 -16.69
N THR A 256 -5.22 -17.00 -16.51
CA THR A 256 -4.09 -17.92 -16.60
C THR A 256 -3.41 -18.00 -15.24
N THR A 257 -3.37 -19.17 -14.62
CA THR A 257 -2.73 -19.35 -13.30
C THR A 257 -2.22 -20.76 -13.07
N ALA A 258 -1.18 -20.92 -12.24
CA ALA A 258 -0.66 -22.24 -11.87
C ALA A 258 -1.58 -23.01 -10.89
N SER A 259 -2.42 -22.32 -10.11
CA SER A 259 -3.39 -22.94 -9.20
C SER A 259 -4.60 -22.03 -9.01
N ILE A 260 -5.80 -22.63 -8.96
CA ILE A 260 -7.06 -21.89 -8.75
C ILE A 260 -7.80 -22.44 -7.53
N ALA A 261 -8.33 -21.54 -6.71
CA ALA A 261 -9.27 -21.86 -5.66
C ALA A 261 -10.53 -20.99 -5.83
N MET A 262 -11.70 -21.61 -5.88
CA MET A 262 -12.98 -20.92 -6.07
C MET A 262 -13.95 -21.24 -4.94
N SER A 263 -14.53 -20.20 -4.37
CA SER A 263 -15.57 -20.27 -3.35
C SER A 263 -16.96 -20.34 -3.98
N GLN A 264 -17.93 -20.90 -3.24
CA GLN A 264 -19.32 -20.92 -3.69
C GLN A 264 -19.82 -19.48 -3.92
N GLY A 265 -20.41 -19.23 -5.09
CA GLY A 265 -20.94 -17.91 -5.48
C GLY A 265 -20.08 -17.17 -6.51
N ALA A 266 -18.77 -17.46 -6.58
CA ALA A 266 -17.87 -16.89 -7.56
C ALA A 266 -18.30 -17.19 -9.01
N LYS A 267 -18.21 -16.19 -9.90
CA LYS A 267 -18.60 -16.30 -11.31
C LYS A 267 -17.44 -15.88 -12.21
N ILE A 268 -17.06 -16.77 -13.12
CA ILE A 268 -16.06 -16.51 -14.16
C ILE A 268 -16.73 -16.69 -15.52
N GLN A 269 -16.58 -15.69 -16.39
CA GLN A 269 -17.02 -15.73 -17.79
C GLN A 269 -15.81 -15.48 -18.70
N GLY A 270 -15.23 -16.56 -19.19
CA GLY A 270 -14.06 -16.57 -20.08
C GLY A 270 -13.38 -17.94 -20.03
N GLU A 271 -12.16 -18.00 -20.55
CA GLU A 271 -11.32 -19.20 -20.50
C GLU A 271 -10.47 -19.22 -19.22
N VAL A 272 -10.37 -20.38 -18.56
CA VAL A 272 -9.45 -20.61 -17.44
C VAL A 272 -8.39 -21.60 -17.90
N ASN A 273 -7.16 -21.13 -18.02
CA ASN A 273 -6.00 -21.92 -18.42
C ASN A 273 -5.09 -22.19 -17.21
N ILE A 274 -4.86 -23.47 -16.91
CA ILE A 274 -3.95 -23.92 -15.87
C ILE A 274 -2.89 -24.80 -16.54
N PRO A 275 -1.66 -24.31 -16.74
CA PRO A 275 -0.63 -25.08 -17.43
C PRO A 275 -0.18 -26.25 -16.55
N LEU A 276 -0.29 -27.47 -17.08
CA LEU A 276 0.26 -28.67 -16.44
C LEU A 276 1.78 -28.62 -16.46
N ASN A 277 2.44 -29.00 -15.37
CA ASN A 277 3.89 -29.15 -15.37
C ASN A 277 4.28 -30.49 -16.03
N GLU A 278 5.44 -30.53 -16.69
CA GLU A 278 5.91 -31.73 -17.42
C GLU A 278 5.97 -33.00 -16.55
N LYS A 279 6.14 -32.86 -15.23
CA LYS A 279 6.15 -33.97 -14.26
C LYS A 279 4.79 -34.59 -13.97
N GLU A 280 3.69 -33.92 -14.33
CA GLU A 280 2.32 -34.37 -14.08
C GLU A 280 1.73 -35.08 -15.32
N ASN A 281 2.22 -34.76 -16.52
CA ASN A 281 1.75 -35.37 -17.77
C ASN A 281 1.95 -36.90 -17.80
N ASP A 282 3.12 -37.40 -17.41
CA ASP A 282 3.48 -38.82 -17.48
C ASP A 282 2.74 -39.73 -16.47
N LEU A 283 2.00 -39.16 -15.51
CA LEU A 283 1.34 -39.92 -14.43
C LEU A 283 -0.19 -40.02 -14.58
N THR A 284 -0.79 -39.22 -15.46
CA THR A 284 -2.23 -38.91 -15.36
C THR A 284 -3.13 -39.77 -16.27
N PHE A 285 -2.55 -40.50 -17.25
CA PHE A 285 -3.33 -41.16 -18.31
C PHE A 285 -2.97 -42.62 -18.62
N ASP A 286 -2.00 -43.24 -17.94
CA ASP A 286 -1.72 -44.67 -18.07
C ASP A 286 -2.79 -45.52 -17.37
N VAL A 287 -3.88 -45.79 -18.09
CA VAL A 287 -4.90 -46.77 -17.72
C VAL A 287 -5.02 -47.81 -18.83
N ASP A 288 -4.48 -49.00 -18.58
CA ASP A 288 -4.66 -50.18 -19.45
C ASP A 288 -6.13 -50.63 -19.47
N ILE A 289 -6.92 -50.07 -20.41
CA ILE A 289 -8.26 -50.55 -20.72
C ILE A 289 -8.14 -51.86 -21.52
N THR A 290 -7.98 -52.97 -20.81
CA THR A 290 -8.09 -54.31 -21.39
C THR A 290 -9.57 -54.66 -21.57
N ILE A 291 -9.92 -55.14 -22.77
CA ILE A 291 -11.30 -55.48 -23.21
C ILE A 291 -11.62 -56.94 -22.92
#